data_AF-A0A6P0KNA8-F1
#
_entry.id   AF-A0A6P0KNA8-F1
#
_cell.length_a   1.000
_cell.length_b   1.000
_cell.length_c   1.000
_cell.angle_alpha   90.00
_cell.angle_beta   90.00
_cell.angle_gamma   90.00
#
_symmetry.space_group_name_H-M   'P 1'
#
loop_
_entity.id
_entity.type
_entity.pdbx_description
1 polymer ?
#
loop_
_entity_poly.entity_id
_entity_poly.type
_entity_poly.pdbx_seq_one_letter_code
_entity_poly.pdbx_strand_id
1 'polypeptide(L)'
;MAKKSRKTSSQYSEGKSKVGISLTPTGIGLLTQMAQNTGLSRSELIERIARGNIAIACQQASMTIALENPPEAKETSSNNGTTTSQTKIQVIEGKQPLQADVSEPGGSGVSQEDYQSLQQQAQQQVNLIEDLQQKLAEQKSQTAEQTESYQSLQQQAQQQANLVKKLQKQLADQKSETAEQTESYQSLQKQAQEQASLVKKLQKQLADQKSETAEQTESYQSLEQKAKQQASLVKKLQKQLADQKSETAEQTESYQSLQQQAQQQANLIEDLQQKLADQKSKTAEQTESYQSLQQQAQQQANLIEDLQQQLSEQKSLATEQVESNQALEQQAQQQSNLVKKLQKQLADQQSQAAQQVESNQFLQQQTQEQGHRIAELEHQLSEQQSPANQPPESYESLKQHNQEQEDRIATLQKQITELKRWATLGKAELNKRRSRRLF
;
A
#
# COMPACT_ATOMS: atom_id res chain seq x y z
N MET A 1 -49.00 34.30 -49.12
CA MET A 1 -50.40 34.70 -49.39
C MET A 1 -50.41 35.83 -50.41
N ALA A 2 -50.81 35.56 -51.65
CA ALA A 2 -51.01 36.60 -52.66
C ALA A 2 -52.42 37.20 -52.51
N LYS A 3 -52.53 38.51 -52.26
CA LYS A 3 -53.83 39.19 -52.17
C LYS A 3 -54.30 39.64 -53.56
N LYS A 4 -55.42 39.06 -53.99
CA LYS A 4 -56.20 39.39 -55.19
C LYS A 4 -56.57 40.88 -55.24
N SER A 5 -56.32 41.56 -56.36
CA SER A 5 -56.79 42.92 -56.59
C SER A 5 -58.22 42.94 -57.13
N ARG A 6 -59.08 43.79 -56.56
CA ARG A 6 -60.44 44.10 -57.02
C ARG A 6 -60.38 44.94 -58.29
N LYS A 7 -61.10 44.51 -59.34
CA LYS A 7 -61.22 45.20 -60.62
C LYS A 7 -62.27 46.32 -60.50
N THR A 8 -61.85 47.58 -60.54
CA THR A 8 -62.73 48.75 -60.69
C THR A 8 -62.96 49.01 -62.18
N SER A 9 -64.22 49.09 -62.61
CA SER A 9 -64.64 49.37 -63.99
C SER A 9 -64.07 50.69 -64.51
N SER A 10 -63.47 50.65 -65.70
CA SER A 10 -62.96 51.81 -66.45
C SER A 10 -63.95 52.10 -67.59
N GLN A 11 -64.36 53.35 -67.78
CA GLN A 11 -65.23 53.76 -68.91
C GLN A 11 -64.49 53.79 -70.26
N TYR A 12 -63.16 53.63 -70.26
CA TYR A 12 -62.32 53.66 -71.45
C TYR A 12 -61.64 52.30 -71.68
N SER A 13 -61.61 51.84 -72.94
CA SER A 13 -61.15 50.52 -73.39
C SER A 13 -59.61 50.36 -73.48
N GLU A 14 -58.86 51.42 -73.18
CA GLU A 14 -57.40 51.45 -73.23
C GLU A 14 -56.76 50.95 -71.92
N GLY A 15 -55.58 50.32 -72.03
CA GLY A 15 -54.82 49.82 -70.87
C GLY A 15 -54.26 50.96 -70.01
N LYS A 16 -54.45 50.90 -68.69
CA LYS A 16 -53.96 51.95 -67.76
C LYS A 16 -52.44 51.87 -67.59
N SER A 17 -51.73 52.93 -67.98
CA SER A 17 -50.32 53.13 -67.66
C SER A 17 -50.17 53.87 -66.33
N LYS A 18 -49.35 53.36 -65.42
CA LYS A 18 -49.16 53.96 -64.08
C LYS A 18 -48.16 55.12 -64.16
N VAL A 19 -48.63 56.33 -63.88
CA VAL A 19 -47.79 57.53 -63.75
C VAL A 19 -47.59 57.86 -62.28
N GLY A 20 -46.35 58.07 -61.85
CA GLY A 20 -46.01 58.54 -60.50
C GLY A 20 -45.87 60.06 -60.48
N ILE A 21 -46.68 60.74 -59.68
CA ILE A 21 -46.60 62.20 -59.49
C ILE A 21 -46.34 62.47 -58.01
N SER A 22 -45.27 63.20 -57.70
CA SER A 22 -45.00 63.67 -56.34
C SER A 22 -45.60 65.06 -56.15
N LEU A 23 -46.50 65.19 -55.18
CA LEU A 23 -47.14 66.44 -54.82
C LEU A 23 -46.82 66.77 -53.35
N THR A 24 -46.77 68.06 -53.02
CA THR A 24 -46.70 68.50 -51.62
C THR A 24 -47.97 68.09 -50.87
N PRO A 25 -47.93 67.96 -49.52
CA PRO A 25 -49.13 67.64 -48.74
C PRO A 25 -50.30 68.59 -49.01
N THR A 26 -50.03 69.89 -49.19
CA THR A 26 -51.03 70.90 -49.58
C THR A 26 -51.62 70.62 -50.96
N GLY A 27 -50.79 70.26 -51.95
CA GLY A 27 -51.25 69.90 -53.29
C GLY A 27 -52.11 68.63 -53.29
N ILE A 28 -51.78 67.64 -52.47
CA ILE A 28 -52.59 66.42 -52.30
C ILE A 28 -53.95 66.75 -51.66
N GLY A 29 -53.96 67.66 -50.67
CA GLY A 29 -55.18 68.14 -50.02
C GLY A 29 -56.13 68.80 -51.02
N LEU A 30 -55.62 69.74 -51.83
CA LEU A 30 -56.40 70.43 -52.86
C LEU A 30 -56.93 69.46 -53.93
N LEU A 31 -56.10 68.53 -54.41
CA LEU A 31 -56.53 67.52 -55.38
C LEU A 31 -57.65 66.62 -54.81
N THR A 32 -57.57 66.29 -53.53
CA THR A 32 -58.61 65.49 -52.85
C THR A 32 -59.92 66.26 -52.76
N GLN A 33 -59.87 67.56 -52.47
CA GLN A 33 -61.04 68.43 -52.41
C GLN A 33 -61.68 68.62 -53.80
N MET A 34 -60.88 68.81 -54.86
CA MET A 34 -61.39 68.88 -56.24
C MET A 34 -62.09 67.57 -56.66
N ALA A 35 -61.52 66.43 -56.31
CA ALA A 35 -62.10 65.12 -56.59
C ALA A 35 -63.44 64.93 -55.86
N GLN A 36 -63.54 65.34 -54.60
CA GLN A 36 -64.78 65.30 -53.83
C GLN A 36 -65.86 66.23 -54.42
N ASN A 37 -65.50 67.47 -54.75
CA ASN A 37 -66.44 68.45 -55.32
C ASN A 37 -66.99 68.04 -56.69
N THR A 38 -66.22 67.28 -57.46
CA THR A 38 -66.63 66.77 -58.78
C THR A 38 -67.27 65.38 -58.71
N GLY A 39 -67.30 64.73 -57.54
CA GLY A 39 -67.78 63.36 -57.38
C GLY A 39 -66.91 62.31 -58.08
N LEU A 40 -65.68 62.65 -58.47
CA LEU A 40 -64.76 61.77 -59.18
C LEU A 40 -63.70 61.18 -58.24
N SER A 41 -63.13 60.03 -58.62
CA SER A 41 -61.92 59.56 -57.93
C SER A 41 -60.71 60.42 -58.34
N ARG A 42 -59.69 60.55 -57.47
CA ARG A 42 -58.48 61.33 -57.78
C ARG A 42 -57.82 60.93 -59.10
N SER A 43 -57.76 59.63 -59.37
CA SER A 43 -57.17 59.11 -60.61
C SER A 43 -58.03 59.42 -61.84
N GLU A 44 -59.36 59.36 -61.70
CA GLU A 44 -60.30 59.70 -62.79
C GLU A 44 -60.29 61.20 -63.09
N LEU A 45 -60.17 62.04 -62.07
CA LEU A 45 -60.04 63.48 -62.23
C LEU A 45 -58.78 63.84 -63.04
N ILE A 46 -57.63 63.27 -62.67
CA ILE A 46 -56.37 63.50 -63.40
C ILE A 46 -56.43 62.96 -64.84
N GLU A 47 -57.02 61.78 -65.06
CA GLU A 47 -57.22 61.22 -66.40
C GLU A 47 -58.06 62.15 -67.28
N ARG A 48 -59.17 62.70 -66.75
CA ARG A 48 -60.05 63.61 -67.49
C ARG A 48 -59.39 64.98 -67.75
N ILE A 49 -58.54 65.46 -66.86
CA ILE A 49 -57.72 66.65 -67.10
C ILE A 49 -56.71 66.39 -68.22
N ALA A 50 -56.00 65.25 -68.16
CA ALA A 50 -54.98 64.90 -69.16
C ALA A 50 -55.58 64.70 -70.56
N ARG A 51 -56.82 64.19 -70.65
CA ARG A 51 -57.57 64.08 -71.91
C ARG A 51 -58.21 65.39 -72.37
N GLY A 52 -58.11 66.48 -71.62
CA GLY A 52 -58.75 67.75 -71.97
C GLY A 52 -60.27 67.80 -71.73
N ASN A 53 -60.86 66.79 -71.08
CA ASN A 53 -62.28 66.76 -70.73
C ASN A 53 -62.62 67.69 -69.55
N ILE A 54 -61.61 68.08 -68.76
CA ILE A 54 -61.72 69.04 -67.67
C ILE A 54 -60.60 70.06 -67.82
N ALA A 55 -60.95 71.34 -67.98
CA ALA A 55 -60.00 72.44 -67.97
C ALA A 55 -59.88 73.02 -66.55
N ILE A 56 -58.65 73.16 -66.06
CA ILE A 56 -58.38 73.87 -64.80
C ILE A 56 -58.11 75.33 -65.13
N ALA A 57 -59.13 76.18 -64.98
CA ALA A 57 -58.98 77.62 -65.06
C ALA A 57 -58.72 78.19 -63.66
N CYS A 58 -57.53 78.76 -63.44
CA CYS A 58 -57.23 79.50 -62.21
C CYS A 58 -56.80 80.92 -62.58
N GLN A 59 -57.51 81.92 -62.05
CA GLN A 59 -57.24 83.35 -62.31
C GLN A 59 -55.87 83.81 -61.76
N GLN A 60 -55.23 82.99 -60.93
CA GLN A 60 -53.94 83.27 -60.28
C GLN A 60 -52.81 82.32 -60.74
N ALA A 61 -53.05 81.49 -61.76
CA ALA A 61 -51.99 80.63 -62.29
C ALA A 61 -50.97 81.47 -63.07
N SER A 62 -49.67 81.32 -62.77
CA SER A 62 -48.60 81.98 -63.50
C SER A 62 -48.34 81.38 -64.88
N MET A 63 -48.90 80.21 -65.18
CA MET A 63 -48.74 79.51 -66.45
C MET A 63 -49.96 78.62 -66.72
N THR A 64 -50.56 78.74 -67.91
CA THR A 64 -51.69 77.90 -68.38
C THR A 64 -51.26 77.19 -69.65
N ILE A 65 -51.43 75.87 -69.69
CA ILE A 65 -51.13 75.03 -70.86
C ILE A 65 -52.47 74.47 -71.36
N ALA A 66 -52.88 74.85 -72.57
CA ALA A 66 -54.05 74.28 -73.23
C ALA A 66 -53.62 73.05 -74.03
N LEU A 67 -54.22 71.89 -73.72
CA LEU A 67 -54.07 70.66 -74.51
C LEU A 67 -55.24 70.60 -75.50
N GLU A 68 -54.99 71.00 -76.74
CA GLU A 68 -55.95 70.89 -77.83
C GLU A 68 -55.84 69.47 -78.41
N ASN A 69 -56.88 68.65 -78.24
CA ASN A 69 -56.89 67.33 -78.87
C ASN A 69 -57.15 67.51 -80.38
N PRO A 70 -56.32 66.91 -81.26
CA PRO A 70 -56.56 66.96 -82.69
C PRO A 70 -57.85 66.20 -83.04
N PRO A 71 -58.68 66.71 -83.97
CA PRO A 71 -59.72 65.89 -84.56
C PRO A 71 -59.08 64.72 -85.30
N GLU A 72 -59.74 63.57 -85.19
CA GLU A 72 -59.42 62.33 -85.86
C GLU A 72 -59.07 62.54 -87.34
N ALA A 73 -58.06 61.80 -87.78
CA ALA A 73 -57.55 61.80 -89.14
C ALA A 73 -58.68 61.65 -90.19
N LYS A 74 -58.71 62.58 -91.15
CA LYS A 74 -59.00 62.29 -92.56
C LYS A 74 -58.50 63.42 -93.47
N GLU A 75 -57.82 62.97 -94.54
CA GLU A 75 -57.53 63.67 -95.81
C GLU A 75 -56.36 64.66 -95.79
N THR A 76 -55.13 64.24 -96.12
CA THR A 76 -54.57 64.09 -97.48
C THR A 76 -55.04 65.13 -98.50
N SER A 77 -54.24 66.17 -98.76
CA SER A 77 -53.52 66.30 -100.04
C SER A 77 -52.56 67.51 -100.08
N SER A 78 -51.29 67.20 -100.34
CA SER A 78 -50.30 67.91 -101.17
C SER A 78 -50.55 69.36 -101.61
N ASN A 79 -49.66 70.31 -101.25
CA ASN A 79 -48.44 70.61 -102.02
C ASN A 79 -47.73 71.90 -101.57
N ASN A 80 -46.39 71.81 -101.54
CA ASN A 80 -45.35 72.83 -101.76
C ASN A 80 -45.26 74.13 -100.93
N GLY A 81 -44.10 74.29 -100.28
CA GLY A 81 -43.17 75.36 -100.66
C GLY A 81 -43.06 76.61 -99.77
N THR A 82 -42.17 76.52 -98.77
CA THR A 82 -41.13 77.51 -98.37
C THR A 82 -41.50 78.97 -98.07
N THR A 83 -41.29 79.34 -96.78
CA THR A 83 -40.80 80.62 -96.24
C THR A 83 -41.48 81.94 -96.66
N THR A 84 -42.02 82.68 -95.68
CA THR A 84 -41.37 83.88 -95.09
C THR A 84 -42.36 84.63 -94.20
N SER A 85 -41.89 85.03 -93.01
CA SER A 85 -42.53 86.02 -92.15
C SER A 85 -42.41 87.40 -92.80
N GLN A 86 -43.51 88.14 -92.92
CA GLN A 86 -43.45 89.60 -93.05
C GLN A 86 -44.50 90.29 -92.18
N THR A 87 -43.94 91.20 -91.38
CA THR A 87 -44.59 92.08 -90.42
C THR A 87 -45.26 93.26 -91.13
N LYS A 88 -46.44 93.59 -90.62
CA LYS A 88 -47.35 94.71 -90.95
C LYS A 88 -46.77 96.08 -90.60
N ILE A 89 -46.77 97.05 -91.53
CA ILE A 89 -46.81 98.50 -91.23
C ILE A 89 -47.64 99.23 -92.32
N GLN A 90 -48.63 100.00 -91.87
CA GLN A 90 -49.43 100.97 -92.65
C GLN A 90 -48.81 102.37 -92.51
N VAL A 91 -48.78 103.16 -93.58
CA VAL A 91 -48.51 104.61 -93.53
C VAL A 91 -49.53 105.33 -94.41
N ILE A 92 -50.26 106.27 -93.79
CA ILE A 92 -51.25 107.16 -94.38
C ILE A 92 -50.75 108.57 -94.11
N GLU A 93 -50.54 109.38 -95.15
CA GLU A 93 -50.35 110.84 -95.05
C GLU A 93 -50.67 111.39 -96.46
N GLY A 94 -51.69 112.22 -96.66
CA GLY A 94 -51.85 113.56 -96.09
C GLY A 94 -51.50 114.58 -97.18
N LYS A 95 -52.46 114.93 -98.06
CA LYS A 95 -52.29 115.89 -99.17
C LYS A 95 -53.33 117.01 -99.06
N GLN A 96 -52.86 118.26 -98.90
CA GLN A 96 -53.42 119.54 -99.38
C GLN A 96 -52.73 120.70 -98.62
N PRO A 97 -52.79 121.97 -99.07
CA PRO A 97 -53.40 122.55 -100.29
C PRO A 97 -52.34 123.40 -101.08
N LEU A 98 -52.56 123.97 -102.27
CA LEU A 98 -53.28 125.21 -102.65
C LEU A 98 -53.03 125.36 -104.17
N GLN A 99 -54.03 125.30 -105.05
CA GLN A 99 -54.70 126.43 -105.72
C GLN A 99 -53.83 127.62 -106.15
N ALA A 100 -53.73 127.81 -107.47
CA ALA A 100 -53.82 129.05 -108.26
C ALA A 100 -53.39 128.67 -109.69
N ASP A 101 -54.31 128.16 -110.51
CA ASP A 101 -55.10 128.92 -111.47
C ASP A 101 -54.35 130.02 -112.22
N VAL A 102 -54.35 129.85 -113.53
CA VAL A 102 -53.53 130.51 -114.54
C VAL A 102 -54.38 131.58 -115.17
N SER A 103 -53.85 132.79 -115.30
CA SER A 103 -54.41 133.79 -116.22
C SER A 103 -53.26 134.40 -116.99
N GLU A 104 -53.14 134.02 -118.26
CA GLU A 104 -52.46 134.81 -119.28
C GLU A 104 -53.21 136.13 -119.49
N PRO A 105 -52.49 137.22 -119.80
CA PRO A 105 -52.92 138.06 -120.90
C PRO A 105 -51.74 138.47 -121.79
N GLY A 106 -51.75 138.02 -123.04
CA GLY A 106 -51.25 138.81 -124.17
C GLY A 106 -52.46 139.49 -124.82
N GLY A 107 -52.43 140.71 -125.31
CA GLY A 107 -51.37 141.70 -125.48
C GLY A 107 -51.92 142.74 -126.46
N SER A 108 -51.83 144.02 -126.12
CA SER A 108 -51.94 145.15 -127.07
C SER A 108 -51.52 146.43 -126.38
N GLY A 109 -50.42 147.02 -126.88
CA GLY A 109 -50.00 148.40 -126.59
C GLY A 109 -49.11 148.54 -125.36
N VAL A 110 -47.79 148.43 -125.56
CA VAL A 110 -46.80 148.72 -124.51
C VAL A 110 -46.48 150.22 -124.54
N SER A 111 -46.81 150.92 -123.46
CA SER A 111 -46.35 152.28 -123.17
C SER A 111 -45.21 152.23 -122.15
N GLN A 112 -44.32 153.21 -122.20
CA GLN A 112 -42.98 153.27 -121.57
C GLN A 112 -42.93 153.07 -120.03
N GLU A 113 -44.07 153.01 -119.34
CA GLU A 113 -44.20 152.82 -117.89
C GLU A 113 -44.15 151.32 -117.48
N ASP A 114 -44.47 150.38 -118.38
CA ASP A 114 -44.45 148.93 -118.08
C ASP A 114 -43.04 148.36 -117.91
N TYR A 115 -42.03 148.99 -118.52
CA TYR A 115 -40.64 148.52 -118.44
C TYR A 115 -40.02 148.70 -117.04
N GLN A 116 -40.42 149.74 -116.31
CA GLN A 116 -39.91 149.98 -114.95
C GLN A 116 -40.52 149.03 -113.92
N SER A 117 -41.81 148.70 -114.07
CA SER A 117 -42.51 147.72 -113.24
C SER A 117 -41.94 146.31 -113.42
N LEU A 118 -41.61 145.92 -114.65
CA LEU A 118 -40.96 144.64 -114.94
C LEU A 118 -39.54 144.57 -114.36
N GLN A 119 -38.79 145.69 -114.36
CA GLN A 119 -37.46 145.76 -113.75
C GLN A 119 -37.51 145.63 -112.22
N GLN A 120 -38.50 146.25 -111.57
CA GLN A 120 -38.74 146.05 -110.13
C GLN A 120 -39.15 144.60 -109.81
N GLN A 121 -40.00 143.98 -110.64
CA GLN A 121 -40.41 142.59 -110.44
C GLN A 121 -39.24 141.62 -110.64
N ALA A 122 -38.36 141.86 -111.61
CA ALA A 122 -37.12 141.11 -111.79
C ALA A 122 -36.19 141.26 -110.57
N GLN A 123 -36.05 142.48 -110.01
CA GLN A 123 -35.25 142.71 -108.81
C GLN A 123 -35.83 142.00 -107.57
N GLN A 124 -37.16 141.99 -107.41
CA GLN A 124 -37.82 141.25 -106.34
C GLN A 124 -37.64 139.74 -106.50
N GLN A 125 -37.67 139.21 -107.72
CA GLN A 125 -37.38 137.81 -108.00
C GLN A 125 -35.91 137.47 -107.71
N VAL A 126 -34.96 138.35 -108.03
CA VAL A 126 -33.54 138.18 -107.66
C VAL A 126 -33.39 138.08 -106.15
N ASN A 127 -33.98 139.01 -105.38
CA ASN A 127 -33.92 138.98 -103.93
C ASN A 127 -34.59 137.73 -103.33
N LEU A 128 -35.70 137.26 -103.93
CA LEU A 128 -36.37 136.03 -103.50
C LEU A 128 -35.54 134.78 -103.81
N ILE A 129 -34.89 134.74 -104.96
CA ILE A 129 -33.96 133.66 -105.32
C ILE A 129 -32.77 133.66 -104.35
N GLU A 130 -32.27 134.84 -103.97
CA GLU A 130 -31.17 135.00 -103.02
C GLU A 130 -31.58 134.52 -101.60
N ASP A 131 -32.78 134.89 -101.12
CA ASP A 131 -33.35 134.39 -99.84
C ASP A 131 -33.60 132.87 -99.86
N LEU A 132 -34.11 132.33 -100.98
CA LEU A 132 -34.30 130.90 -101.15
C LEU A 132 -32.96 130.16 -101.20
N GLN A 133 -31.94 130.72 -101.85
CA GLN A 133 -30.59 130.16 -101.83
C GLN A 133 -30.00 130.17 -100.43
N GLN A 134 -30.22 131.23 -99.66
CA GLN A 134 -29.78 131.34 -98.27
C GLN A 134 -30.48 130.29 -97.39
N LYS A 135 -31.81 130.14 -97.51
CA LYS A 135 -32.56 129.07 -96.81
C LYS A 135 -32.12 127.67 -97.20
N LEU A 136 -31.79 127.45 -98.47
CA LEU A 136 -31.34 126.15 -98.96
C LEU A 136 -29.91 125.84 -98.48
N ALA A 137 -29.06 126.86 -98.36
CA ALA A 137 -27.75 126.76 -97.71
C ALA A 137 -27.88 126.47 -96.20
N GLU A 138 -28.79 127.14 -95.52
CA GLU A 138 -29.07 126.94 -94.09
C GLU A 138 -29.66 125.55 -93.81
N GLN A 139 -30.60 125.09 -94.64
CA GLN A 139 -31.16 123.75 -94.54
C GLN A 139 -30.12 122.66 -94.84
N LYS A 140 -29.21 122.88 -95.79
CA LYS A 140 -28.05 122.01 -96.02
C LYS A 140 -27.13 121.96 -94.81
N SER A 141 -26.87 123.09 -94.16
CA SER A 141 -26.09 123.17 -92.93
C SER A 141 -26.76 122.38 -91.79
N GLN A 142 -28.05 122.59 -91.56
CA GLN A 142 -28.81 121.84 -90.54
C GLN A 142 -28.86 120.34 -90.82
N THR A 143 -28.99 119.94 -92.10
CA THR A 143 -28.96 118.53 -92.51
C THR A 143 -27.57 117.91 -92.27
N ALA A 144 -26.50 118.67 -92.53
CA ALA A 144 -25.13 118.25 -92.24
C ALA A 144 -24.90 118.07 -90.73
N GLU A 145 -25.31 119.04 -89.89
CA GLU A 145 -25.23 118.95 -88.43
C GLU A 145 -26.05 117.78 -87.86
N GLN A 146 -27.26 117.54 -88.39
CA GLN A 146 -28.07 116.38 -88.01
C GLN A 146 -27.41 115.06 -88.42
N THR A 147 -26.75 115.01 -89.58
CA THR A 147 -26.03 113.83 -90.05
C THR A 147 -24.84 113.53 -89.13
N GLU A 148 -24.06 114.55 -88.77
CA GLU A 148 -22.95 114.42 -87.81
C GLU A 148 -23.44 114.00 -86.41
N SER A 149 -24.55 114.58 -85.95
CA SER A 149 -25.21 114.21 -84.69
C SER A 149 -25.68 112.74 -84.70
N TYR A 150 -26.29 112.28 -85.78
CA TYR A 150 -26.71 110.89 -85.94
C TYR A 150 -25.52 109.92 -85.98
N GLN A 151 -24.43 110.30 -86.68
CA GLN A 151 -23.19 109.51 -86.68
C GLN A 151 -22.56 109.44 -85.29
N SER A 152 -22.55 110.54 -84.53
CA SER A 152 -22.05 110.57 -83.16
C SER A 152 -22.90 109.68 -82.23
N LEU A 153 -24.23 109.76 -82.34
CA LEU A 153 -25.14 108.91 -81.56
C LEU A 153 -24.98 107.43 -81.93
N GLN A 154 -24.80 107.12 -83.21
CA GLN A 154 -24.51 105.77 -83.68
C GLN A 154 -23.19 105.24 -83.10
N GLN A 155 -22.14 106.07 -83.06
CA GLN A 155 -20.87 105.71 -82.43
C GLN A 155 -21.04 105.50 -80.91
N GLN A 156 -21.80 106.36 -80.22
CA GLN A 156 -22.08 106.23 -78.80
C GLN A 156 -22.88 104.95 -78.50
N ALA A 157 -23.89 104.63 -79.30
CA ALA A 157 -24.65 103.39 -79.20
C ALA A 157 -23.76 102.16 -79.43
N GLN A 158 -22.82 102.22 -80.39
CA GLN A 158 -21.85 101.16 -80.62
C GLN A 158 -20.89 100.97 -79.44
N GLN A 159 -20.41 102.07 -78.85
CA GLN A 159 -19.56 102.03 -77.65
C GLN A 159 -20.31 101.45 -76.44
N GLN A 160 -21.56 101.85 -76.23
CA GLN A 160 -22.40 101.31 -75.17
C GLN A 160 -22.70 99.83 -75.39
N ALA A 161 -23.01 99.41 -76.63
CA ALA A 161 -23.21 98.01 -76.96
C ALA A 161 -21.96 97.16 -76.66
N ASN A 162 -20.77 97.69 -76.95
CA ASN A 162 -19.51 97.03 -76.61
C ASN A 162 -19.27 96.97 -75.10
N LEU A 163 -19.63 98.01 -74.35
CA LEU A 163 -19.53 98.02 -72.88
C LEU A 163 -20.49 96.99 -72.27
N VAL A 164 -21.74 96.93 -72.74
CA VAL A 164 -22.72 95.93 -72.29
C VAL A 164 -22.20 94.51 -72.56
N LYS A 165 -21.64 94.24 -73.74
CA LYS A 165 -21.01 92.94 -74.05
C LYS A 165 -19.86 92.61 -73.08
N LYS A 166 -19.01 93.59 -72.74
CA LYS A 166 -17.92 93.39 -71.76
C LYS A 166 -18.46 93.08 -70.35
N LEU A 167 -19.47 93.82 -69.88
CA LEU A 167 -20.09 93.60 -68.58
C LEU A 167 -20.82 92.25 -68.52
N GLN A 168 -21.52 91.86 -69.58
CA GLN A 168 -22.15 90.54 -69.69
C GLN A 168 -21.11 89.42 -69.60
N LYS A 169 -19.96 89.58 -70.26
CA LYS A 169 -18.86 88.64 -70.15
C LYS A 169 -18.31 88.57 -68.73
N GLN A 170 -18.04 89.71 -68.09
CA GLN A 170 -17.56 89.74 -66.69
C GLN A 170 -18.55 89.10 -65.71
N LEU A 171 -19.85 89.29 -65.89
CA LEU A 171 -20.89 88.63 -65.08
C LEU A 171 -20.92 87.12 -65.31
N ALA A 172 -20.74 86.67 -66.55
CA ALA A 172 -20.64 85.25 -66.86
C ALA A 172 -19.39 84.62 -66.22
N ASP A 173 -18.24 85.30 -66.32
CA ASP A 173 -16.97 84.86 -65.73
C ASP A 173 -17.06 84.79 -64.20
N GLN A 174 -17.59 85.82 -63.52
CA GLN A 174 -17.81 85.81 -62.07
C GLN A 174 -18.78 84.71 -61.62
N LYS A 175 -19.84 84.46 -62.39
CA LYS A 175 -20.79 83.40 -62.07
C LYS A 175 -20.12 82.02 -62.18
N SER A 176 -19.24 81.84 -63.16
CA SER A 176 -18.44 80.62 -63.29
C SER A 176 -17.48 80.45 -62.12
N GLU A 177 -16.72 81.50 -61.77
CA GLU A 177 -15.77 81.47 -60.65
C GLU A 177 -16.47 81.19 -59.30
N THR A 178 -17.64 81.78 -59.08
CA THR A 178 -18.46 81.54 -57.88
C THR A 178 -18.95 80.08 -57.83
N ALA A 179 -19.32 79.50 -58.98
CA ALA A 179 -19.72 78.10 -59.06
C ALA A 179 -18.55 77.17 -58.73
N GLU A 180 -17.38 77.41 -59.32
CA GLU A 180 -16.16 76.63 -59.04
C GLU A 180 -15.73 76.73 -57.57
N GLN A 181 -15.77 77.92 -56.97
CA GLN A 181 -15.51 78.10 -55.54
C GLN A 181 -16.53 77.33 -54.69
N THR A 182 -17.81 77.38 -55.04
CA THR A 182 -18.86 76.65 -54.32
C THR A 182 -18.61 75.13 -54.35
N GLU A 183 -18.24 74.58 -55.50
CA GLU A 183 -17.89 73.17 -55.63
C GLU A 183 -16.63 72.82 -54.82
N SER A 184 -15.61 73.68 -54.82
CA SER A 184 -14.40 73.53 -54.02
C SER A 184 -14.71 73.51 -52.51
N TYR A 185 -15.54 74.44 -52.02
CA TYR A 185 -15.98 74.47 -50.61
C TYR A 185 -16.77 73.22 -50.23
N GLN A 186 -17.67 72.73 -51.09
CA GLN A 186 -18.41 71.50 -50.84
C GLN A 186 -17.50 70.27 -50.80
N SER A 187 -16.50 70.21 -51.68
CA SER A 187 -15.48 69.16 -51.68
C SER A 187 -14.67 69.17 -50.38
N LEU A 188 -14.18 70.35 -49.96
CA LEU A 188 -13.43 70.51 -48.72
C LEU A 188 -14.27 70.16 -47.49
N GLN A 189 -15.56 70.53 -47.48
CA GLN A 189 -16.48 70.16 -46.41
C GLN A 189 -16.66 68.64 -46.30
N LYS A 190 -16.80 67.94 -47.45
CA LYS A 190 -16.85 66.46 -47.48
C LYS A 190 -15.56 65.86 -46.96
N GLN A 191 -14.41 66.35 -47.42
CA GLN A 191 -13.10 65.88 -46.96
C GLN A 191 -12.92 66.06 -45.45
N ALA A 192 -13.36 67.19 -44.89
CA ALA A 192 -13.32 67.44 -43.45
C ALA A 192 -14.23 66.47 -42.67
N GLN A 193 -15.42 66.15 -43.19
CA GLN A 193 -16.33 65.17 -42.57
C GLN A 193 -15.76 63.74 -42.60
N GLU A 194 -15.11 63.36 -43.69
CA GLU A 194 -14.42 62.07 -43.82
C GLU A 194 -13.25 61.97 -42.85
N GLN A 195 -12.41 63.00 -42.76
CA GLN A 195 -11.31 63.06 -41.81
C GLN A 195 -11.79 63.01 -40.36
N ALA A 196 -12.86 63.75 -40.01
CA ALA A 196 -13.45 63.69 -38.68
C ALA A 196 -13.96 62.28 -38.34
N SER A 197 -14.54 61.58 -39.32
CA SER A 197 -14.99 60.20 -39.16
C SER A 197 -13.80 59.23 -38.99
N LEU A 198 -12.70 59.45 -39.70
CA LEU A 198 -11.47 58.67 -39.56
C LEU A 198 -10.84 58.86 -38.17
N VAL A 199 -10.75 60.11 -37.70
CA VAL A 199 -10.24 60.42 -36.35
C VAL A 199 -11.07 59.72 -35.28
N LYS A 200 -12.40 59.74 -35.38
CA LYS A 200 -13.27 58.99 -34.44
C LYS A 200 -13.00 57.48 -34.47
N LYS A 201 -12.78 56.89 -35.64
CA LYS A 201 -12.43 55.46 -35.75
C LYS A 201 -11.08 55.15 -35.12
N LEU A 202 -10.05 55.98 -35.37
CA LEU A 202 -8.73 55.82 -34.78
C LEU A 202 -8.74 55.99 -33.26
N GLN A 203 -9.50 56.98 -32.75
CA GLN A 203 -9.69 57.17 -31.31
C GLN A 203 -10.34 55.95 -30.65
N LYS A 204 -11.34 55.35 -31.31
CA LYS A 204 -11.96 54.11 -30.83
C LYS A 204 -10.95 52.96 -30.82
N GLN A 205 -10.21 52.77 -31.91
CA GLN A 205 -9.19 51.71 -31.98
C GLN A 205 -8.11 51.86 -30.91
N LEU A 206 -7.66 53.09 -30.64
CA LEU A 206 -6.71 53.37 -29.56
C LEU A 206 -7.29 53.07 -28.17
N ALA A 207 -8.57 53.38 -27.94
CA ALA A 207 -9.24 53.05 -26.69
C ALA A 207 -9.37 51.52 -26.51
N ASP A 208 -9.77 50.81 -27.56
CA ASP A 208 -9.92 49.35 -27.56
C ASP A 208 -8.55 48.67 -27.30
N GLN A 209 -7.49 49.08 -28.00
CA GLN A 209 -6.12 48.57 -27.78
C GLN A 209 -5.61 48.84 -26.36
N LYS A 210 -5.91 50.03 -25.81
CA LYS A 210 -5.52 50.36 -24.44
C LYS A 210 -6.22 49.46 -23.42
N SER A 211 -7.50 49.16 -23.65
CA SER A 211 -8.26 48.21 -22.82
C SER A 211 -7.68 46.80 -22.91
N GLU A 212 -7.43 46.31 -24.13
CA GLU A 212 -6.84 44.97 -24.35
C GLU A 212 -5.45 44.84 -23.70
N THR A 213 -4.63 45.88 -23.79
CA THR A 213 -3.31 45.92 -23.15
C THR A 213 -3.42 45.87 -21.62
N ALA A 214 -4.41 46.57 -21.04
CA ALA A 214 -4.64 46.55 -19.60
C ALA A 214 -5.08 45.15 -19.13
N GLU A 215 -6.03 44.52 -19.83
CA GLU A 215 -6.50 43.16 -19.53
C GLU A 215 -5.37 42.13 -19.65
N GLN A 216 -4.53 42.23 -20.69
CA GLN A 216 -3.36 41.37 -20.83
C GLN A 216 -2.37 41.57 -19.66
N THR A 217 -2.13 42.82 -19.26
CA THR A 217 -1.23 43.13 -18.14
C THR A 217 -1.72 42.50 -16.83
N GLU A 218 -3.01 42.60 -16.53
CA GLU A 218 -3.62 41.97 -15.36
C GLU A 218 -3.53 40.43 -15.42
N SER A 219 -3.77 39.86 -16.61
CA SER A 219 -3.61 38.42 -16.85
C SER A 219 -2.18 37.95 -16.60
N TYR A 220 -1.17 38.68 -17.09
CA TYR A 220 0.25 38.37 -16.85
C TYR A 220 0.61 38.46 -15.37
N GLN A 221 0.15 39.48 -14.65
CA GLN A 221 0.40 39.61 -13.21
C GLN A 221 -0.24 38.45 -12.42
N SER A 222 -1.47 38.05 -12.78
CA SER A 222 -2.14 36.89 -12.19
C SER A 222 -1.38 35.58 -12.45
N LEU A 223 -0.89 35.39 -13.68
CA LEU A 223 -0.09 34.23 -14.05
C LEU A 223 1.25 34.21 -13.30
N GLU A 224 1.92 35.36 -13.16
CA GLU A 224 3.16 35.50 -12.40
C GLU A 224 2.95 35.16 -10.91
N GLN A 225 1.85 35.62 -10.31
CA GLN A 225 1.50 35.25 -8.93
C GLN A 225 1.24 33.74 -8.79
N LYS A 226 0.49 33.13 -9.71
CA LYS A 226 0.27 31.68 -9.74
C LYS A 226 1.59 30.91 -9.88
N ALA A 227 2.49 31.36 -10.74
CA ALA A 227 3.80 30.76 -10.92
C ALA A 227 4.65 30.84 -9.62
N LYS A 228 4.65 31.98 -8.93
CA LYS A 228 5.33 32.14 -7.63
C LYS A 228 4.74 31.21 -6.56
N GLN A 229 3.42 31.09 -6.50
CA GLN A 229 2.74 30.16 -5.58
C GLN A 229 3.10 28.70 -5.88
N GLN A 230 3.05 28.29 -7.15
CA GLN A 230 3.44 26.94 -7.57
C GLN A 230 4.91 26.66 -7.27
N ALA A 231 5.83 27.59 -7.54
CA ALA A 231 7.24 27.44 -7.20
C ALA A 231 7.46 27.25 -5.68
N SER A 232 6.70 27.98 -4.85
CA SER A 232 6.75 27.82 -3.39
C SER A 232 6.23 26.44 -2.94
N LEU A 233 5.19 25.93 -3.58
CA LEU A 233 4.63 24.61 -3.30
C LEU A 233 5.62 23.50 -3.67
N VAL A 234 6.26 23.61 -4.85
CA VAL A 234 7.30 22.67 -5.30
C VAL A 234 8.45 22.62 -4.30
N LYS A 235 8.93 23.78 -3.82
CA LYS A 235 9.98 23.81 -2.78
C LYS A 235 9.56 23.11 -1.48
N LYS A 236 8.30 23.28 -1.04
CA LYS A 236 7.78 22.59 0.16
C LYS A 236 7.72 21.08 -0.04
N LEU A 237 7.22 20.62 -1.20
CA LEU A 237 7.14 19.20 -1.54
C LEU A 237 8.54 18.56 -1.65
N GLN A 238 9.50 19.26 -2.24
CA GLN A 238 10.90 18.81 -2.30
C GLN A 238 11.50 18.65 -0.91
N LYS A 239 11.23 19.58 0.01
CA LYS A 239 11.67 19.46 1.41
C LYS A 239 11.03 18.24 2.10
N GLN A 240 9.71 18.06 1.97
CA GLN A 240 9.01 16.92 2.56
C GLN A 240 9.53 15.57 2.04
N LEU A 241 9.85 15.48 0.75
CA LEU A 241 10.47 14.28 0.17
C LEU A 241 11.87 14.02 0.73
N ALA A 242 12.67 15.07 0.95
CA ALA A 242 13.98 14.93 1.56
C ALA A 242 13.89 14.46 3.03
N ASP A 243 12.97 15.05 3.79
CA ASP A 243 12.71 14.69 5.19
C ASP A 243 12.23 13.23 5.31
N GLN A 244 11.27 12.80 4.49
CA GLN A 244 10.80 11.41 4.44
C GLN A 244 11.90 10.41 4.07
N LYS A 245 12.77 10.80 3.13
CA LYS A 245 13.90 9.95 2.73
C LYS A 245 14.90 9.77 3.89
N SER A 246 15.14 10.82 4.68
CA SER A 246 15.97 10.75 5.89
C SER A 246 15.35 9.84 6.94
N GLU A 247 14.07 10.02 7.23
CA GLU A 247 13.34 9.21 8.23
C GLU A 247 13.32 7.72 7.84
N THR A 248 13.15 7.43 6.54
CA THR A 248 13.20 6.05 6.02
C THR A 248 14.59 5.43 6.19
N ALA A 249 15.66 6.20 5.97
CA ALA A 249 17.03 5.74 6.16
C ALA A 249 17.32 5.41 7.63
N GLU A 250 16.93 6.30 8.55
CA GLU A 250 17.07 6.08 10.00
C GLU A 250 16.29 4.85 10.49
N GLN A 251 15.06 4.65 10.00
CA GLN A 251 14.27 3.45 10.31
C GLN A 251 14.93 2.17 9.77
N THR A 252 15.54 2.23 8.58
CA THR A 252 16.23 1.09 7.98
C THR A 252 17.45 0.69 8.82
N GLU A 253 18.26 1.65 9.26
CA GLU A 253 19.43 1.40 10.13
C GLU A 253 19.01 0.84 11.50
N SER A 254 17.91 1.37 12.07
CA SER A 254 17.32 0.85 13.30
C SER A 254 16.86 -0.61 13.15
N TYR A 255 16.18 -0.94 12.06
CA TYR A 255 15.73 -2.31 11.78
C TYR A 255 16.91 -3.29 11.61
N GLN A 256 17.96 -2.88 10.89
CA GLN A 256 19.17 -3.69 10.74
C GLN A 256 19.86 -3.94 12.09
N SER A 257 19.93 -2.91 12.94
CA SER A 257 20.51 -3.03 14.28
C SER A 257 19.70 -4.00 15.16
N LEU A 258 18.37 -3.91 15.12
CA LEU A 258 17.49 -4.83 15.85
C LEU A 258 17.61 -6.27 15.33
N GLN A 259 17.74 -6.46 14.02
CA GLN A 259 17.97 -7.76 13.41
C GLN A 259 19.30 -8.38 13.87
N GLN A 260 20.38 -7.58 13.93
CA GLN A 260 21.67 -8.03 14.45
C GLN A 260 21.57 -8.40 15.94
N GLN A 261 20.88 -7.59 16.74
CA GLN A 261 20.67 -7.87 18.16
C GLN A 261 19.87 -9.16 18.38
N ALA A 262 18.83 -9.40 17.58
CA ALA A 262 18.04 -10.63 17.63
C ALA A 262 18.89 -11.85 17.26
N GLN A 263 19.75 -11.75 16.24
CA GLN A 263 20.68 -12.83 15.88
C GLN A 263 21.69 -13.13 16.99
N GLN A 264 22.26 -12.09 17.63
CA GLN A 264 23.17 -12.26 18.75
C GLN A 264 22.48 -12.95 19.95
N GLN A 265 21.23 -12.57 20.25
CA GLN A 265 20.45 -13.21 21.31
C GLN A 265 20.13 -14.66 20.97
N ALA A 266 19.79 -14.98 19.71
CA ALA A 266 19.56 -16.36 19.28
C ALA A 266 20.80 -17.25 19.47
N ASN A 267 21.98 -16.76 19.06
CA ASN A 267 23.23 -17.48 19.26
C ASN A 267 23.55 -17.68 20.75
N LEU A 268 23.29 -16.67 21.59
CA LEU A 268 23.48 -16.80 23.04
C LEU A 268 22.55 -17.85 23.66
N ILE A 269 21.29 -17.93 23.19
CA ILE A 269 20.34 -18.96 23.64
C ILE A 269 20.85 -20.35 23.24
N GLU A 270 21.34 -20.51 22.02
CA GLU A 270 21.90 -21.79 21.54
C GLU A 270 23.11 -22.22 22.39
N ASP A 271 24.05 -21.32 22.67
CA ASP A 271 25.20 -21.56 23.56
C ASP A 271 24.77 -21.97 24.97
N LEU A 272 23.75 -21.30 25.53
CA LEU A 272 23.23 -21.62 26.86
C LEU A 272 22.53 -22.98 26.88
N GLN A 273 21.79 -23.34 25.83
CA GLN A 273 21.17 -24.65 25.68
C GLN A 273 22.22 -25.76 25.61
N GLN A 274 23.30 -25.54 24.85
CA GLN A 274 24.41 -26.49 24.78
C GLN A 274 25.08 -26.68 26.14
N LYS A 275 25.38 -25.60 26.85
CA LYS A 275 25.94 -25.67 28.21
C LYS A 275 25.03 -26.41 29.19
N LEU A 276 23.71 -26.22 29.09
CA LEU A 276 22.73 -26.95 29.90
C LEU A 276 22.72 -28.44 29.58
N ALA A 277 22.81 -28.81 28.31
CA ALA A 277 22.91 -30.21 27.88
C ALA A 277 24.19 -30.88 28.42
N ASP A 278 25.33 -30.19 28.30
CA ASP A 278 26.61 -30.68 28.81
C ASP A 278 26.57 -30.87 30.34
N GLN A 279 25.99 -29.90 31.07
CA GLN A 279 25.83 -30.00 32.52
C GLN A 279 24.95 -31.19 32.92
N LYS A 280 23.86 -31.42 32.17
CA LYS A 280 22.97 -32.56 32.39
C LYS A 280 23.68 -33.89 32.16
N SER A 281 24.50 -34.00 31.11
CA SER A 281 25.33 -35.19 30.86
C SER A 281 26.30 -35.43 32.01
N LYS A 282 27.04 -34.40 32.43
CA LYS A 282 27.99 -34.49 33.53
C LYS A 282 27.34 -34.90 34.85
N THR A 283 26.11 -34.42 35.10
CA THR A 283 25.33 -34.80 36.28
C THR A 283 24.89 -36.26 36.22
N ALA A 284 24.49 -36.75 35.05
CA ALA A 284 24.14 -38.15 34.84
C ALA A 284 25.35 -39.08 35.08
N GLU A 285 26.51 -38.76 34.48
CA GLU A 285 27.77 -39.49 34.70
C GLU A 285 28.16 -39.54 36.18
N GLN A 286 28.04 -38.40 36.90
CA GLN A 286 28.29 -38.37 38.34
C GLN A 286 27.31 -39.25 39.11
N THR A 287 26.03 -39.25 38.73
CA THR A 287 25.00 -40.07 39.38
C THR A 287 25.29 -41.56 39.20
N GLU A 288 25.64 -41.99 37.98
CA GLU A 288 26.05 -43.38 37.71
C GLU A 288 27.30 -43.76 38.51
N SER A 289 28.31 -42.88 38.56
CA SER A 289 29.51 -43.10 39.37
C SER A 289 29.19 -43.26 40.86
N TYR A 290 28.28 -42.45 41.41
CA TYR A 290 27.84 -42.58 42.80
C TYR A 290 27.11 -43.89 43.05
N GLN A 291 26.23 -44.32 42.14
CA GLN A 291 25.53 -45.60 42.24
C GLN A 291 26.49 -46.79 42.20
N SER A 292 27.49 -46.77 41.31
CA SER A 292 28.51 -47.82 41.25
C SER A 292 29.34 -47.88 42.54
N LEU A 293 29.75 -46.72 43.07
CA LEU A 293 30.50 -46.67 44.34
C LEU A 293 29.66 -47.19 45.51
N GLN A 294 28.36 -46.86 45.55
CA GLN A 294 27.44 -47.38 46.56
C GLN A 294 27.28 -48.90 46.48
N GLN A 295 27.15 -49.46 45.27
CA GLN A 295 27.11 -50.91 45.07
C GLN A 295 28.43 -51.57 45.52
N GLN A 296 29.58 -50.99 45.19
CA GLN A 296 30.87 -51.50 45.61
C GLN A 296 31.02 -51.48 47.14
N ALA A 297 30.59 -50.40 47.79
CA ALA A 297 30.58 -50.30 49.24
C ALA A 297 29.68 -51.37 49.88
N GLN A 298 28.50 -51.63 49.30
CA GLN A 298 27.60 -52.69 49.79
C GLN A 298 28.21 -54.08 49.61
N GLN A 299 28.85 -54.36 48.48
CA GLN A 299 29.54 -55.64 48.25
C GLN A 299 30.68 -55.85 49.25
N GLN A 300 31.46 -54.80 49.53
CA GLN A 300 32.50 -54.86 50.55
C GLN A 300 31.92 -55.06 51.96
N ALA A 301 30.80 -54.41 52.30
CA ALA A 301 30.13 -54.62 53.57
C ALA A 301 29.69 -56.08 53.76
N ASN A 302 29.06 -56.67 52.74
CA ASN A 302 28.65 -58.08 52.78
C ASN A 302 29.85 -59.02 52.91
N LEU A 303 30.96 -58.75 52.19
CA LEU A 303 32.18 -59.56 52.33
C LEU A 303 32.77 -59.47 53.74
N ILE A 304 32.73 -58.29 54.36
CA ILE A 304 33.18 -58.12 55.75
C ILE A 304 32.29 -58.92 56.71
N GLU A 305 30.98 -58.92 56.49
CA GLU A 305 30.03 -59.71 57.28
C GLU A 305 30.29 -61.22 57.15
N ASP A 306 30.47 -61.72 55.93
CA ASP A 306 30.84 -63.12 55.66
C ASP A 306 32.16 -63.51 56.34
N LEU A 307 33.19 -62.65 56.22
CA LEU A 307 34.48 -62.89 56.87
C LEU A 307 34.37 -62.88 58.40
N GLN A 308 33.56 -61.98 58.97
CA GLN A 308 33.31 -61.97 60.41
C GLN A 308 32.60 -63.25 60.87
N GLN A 309 31.64 -63.74 60.09
CA GLN A 309 30.96 -65.00 60.37
C GLN A 309 31.93 -66.18 60.32
N GLN A 310 32.75 -66.29 59.26
CA GLN A 310 33.79 -67.33 59.14
C GLN A 310 34.78 -67.28 60.30
N LEU A 311 35.17 -66.08 60.74
CA LEU A 311 36.11 -65.91 61.86
C LEU A 311 35.46 -66.32 63.19
N SER A 312 34.15 -66.10 63.36
CA SER A 312 33.40 -66.57 64.53
C SER A 312 33.26 -68.10 64.55
N GLU A 313 33.00 -68.73 63.41
CA GLU A 313 32.94 -70.19 63.25
C GLU A 313 34.29 -70.84 63.53
N GLN A 314 35.38 -70.30 62.96
CA GLN A 314 36.73 -70.79 63.26
C GLN A 314 37.06 -70.65 64.75
N LYS A 315 36.66 -69.56 65.39
CA LYS A 315 36.87 -69.37 66.83
C LYS A 315 36.09 -70.41 67.66
N SER A 316 34.87 -70.74 67.25
CA SER A 316 34.08 -71.80 67.87
C SER A 316 34.76 -73.17 67.72
N LEU A 317 35.16 -73.53 66.49
CA LEU A 317 35.87 -74.78 66.21
C LEU A 317 37.19 -74.88 66.97
N ALA A 318 37.95 -73.79 67.06
CA ALA A 318 39.17 -73.74 67.84
C ALA A 318 38.91 -73.96 69.34
N THR A 319 37.80 -73.41 69.86
CA THR A 319 37.38 -73.60 71.27
C THR A 319 37.02 -75.06 71.53
N GLU A 320 36.21 -75.67 70.66
CA GLU A 320 35.83 -77.09 70.74
C GLU A 320 37.06 -78.01 70.66
N GLN A 321 38.03 -77.69 69.80
CA GLN A 321 39.29 -78.43 69.70
C GLN A 321 40.12 -78.33 70.98
N VAL A 322 40.17 -77.15 71.62
CA VAL A 322 40.86 -76.97 72.91
C VAL A 322 40.18 -77.80 74.00
N GLU A 323 38.84 -77.78 74.07
CA GLU A 323 38.07 -78.58 75.03
C GLU A 323 38.29 -80.10 74.81
N SER A 324 38.27 -80.54 73.55
CA SER A 324 38.57 -81.93 73.17
C SER A 324 39.98 -82.36 73.59
N ASN A 325 40.99 -81.52 73.33
CA ASN A 325 42.37 -81.78 73.75
C ASN A 325 42.51 -81.83 75.27
N GLN A 326 41.85 -80.93 76.01
CA GLN A 326 41.82 -80.98 77.48
C GLN A 326 41.17 -82.27 77.99
N ALA A 327 40.08 -82.73 77.37
CA ALA A 327 39.44 -83.99 77.72
C ALA A 327 40.36 -85.20 77.47
N LEU A 328 41.06 -85.21 76.33
CA LEU A 328 42.07 -86.24 76.03
C LEU A 328 43.23 -86.22 77.03
N GLU A 329 43.71 -85.04 77.43
CA GLU A 329 44.76 -84.89 78.44
C GLU A 329 44.31 -85.43 79.80
N GLN A 330 43.08 -85.13 80.22
CA GLN A 330 42.47 -85.71 81.43
C GLN A 330 42.35 -87.23 81.33
N GLN A 331 41.92 -87.77 80.18
CA GLN A 331 41.83 -89.20 79.95
C GLN A 331 43.21 -89.87 80.02
N ALA A 332 44.24 -89.28 79.40
CA ALA A 332 45.61 -89.75 79.47
C ALA A 332 46.12 -89.75 80.91
N GLN A 333 45.80 -88.72 81.71
CA GLN A 333 46.16 -88.65 83.12
C GLN A 333 45.44 -89.74 83.95
N GLN A 334 44.16 -90.00 83.69
CA GLN A 334 43.43 -91.10 84.33
C GLN A 334 44.03 -92.47 83.99
N GLN A 335 44.35 -92.70 82.71
CA GLN A 335 45.03 -93.92 82.27
C GLN A 335 46.42 -94.05 82.92
N SER A 336 47.19 -92.97 82.99
CA SER A 336 48.50 -92.95 83.68
C SER A 336 48.37 -93.32 85.16
N ASN A 337 47.36 -92.79 85.86
CA ASN A 337 47.08 -93.16 87.25
C ASN A 337 46.64 -94.62 87.38
N LEU A 338 45.85 -95.14 86.44
CA LEU A 338 45.47 -96.54 86.41
C LEU A 338 46.68 -97.45 86.18
N VAL A 339 47.55 -97.10 85.24
CA VAL A 339 48.82 -97.82 84.98
C VAL A 339 49.69 -97.82 86.23
N LYS A 340 49.83 -96.69 86.94
CA LYS A 340 50.56 -96.64 88.23
C LYS A 340 49.94 -97.56 89.28
N LYS A 341 48.61 -97.61 89.39
CA LYS A 341 47.91 -98.54 90.29
C LYS A 341 48.16 -100.00 89.92
N LEU A 342 48.05 -100.33 88.63
CA LEU A 342 48.32 -101.67 88.11
C LEU A 342 49.77 -102.06 88.34
N GLN A 343 50.73 -101.18 88.07
CA GLN A 343 52.15 -101.40 88.36
C GLN A 343 52.39 -101.67 89.85
N LYS A 344 51.73 -100.92 90.74
CA LYS A 344 51.80 -101.16 92.19
C LYS A 344 51.22 -102.54 92.55
N GLN A 345 50.03 -102.88 92.05
CA GLN A 345 49.44 -104.20 92.27
C GLN A 345 50.33 -105.34 91.75
N LEU A 346 50.98 -105.12 90.61
CA LEU A 346 51.89 -106.09 90.01
C LEU A 346 53.16 -106.25 90.87
N ALA A 347 53.71 -105.15 91.39
CA ALA A 347 54.81 -105.20 92.36
C ALA A 347 54.41 -105.88 93.68
N ASP A 348 53.21 -105.61 94.20
CA ASP A 348 52.68 -106.26 95.41
C ASP A 348 52.49 -107.78 95.18
N GLN A 349 51.94 -108.19 94.03
CA GLN A 349 51.86 -109.60 93.63
C GLN A 349 53.23 -110.24 93.48
N GLN A 350 54.20 -109.52 92.91
CA GLN A 350 55.56 -110.01 92.74
C GLN A 350 56.26 -110.18 94.09
N SER A 351 56.00 -109.28 95.06
CA SER A 351 56.45 -109.42 96.44
C SER A 351 55.77 -110.60 97.15
N GLN A 352 54.47 -110.82 96.94
CA GLN A 352 53.77 -112.00 97.46
C GLN A 352 54.30 -113.31 96.86
N ALA A 353 54.55 -113.33 95.56
CA ALA A 353 55.15 -114.47 94.87
C ALA A 353 56.57 -114.75 95.38
N ALA A 354 57.38 -113.71 95.61
CA ALA A 354 58.71 -113.86 96.20
C ALA A 354 58.64 -114.45 97.62
N GLN A 355 57.73 -113.97 98.47
CA GLN A 355 57.48 -114.55 99.80
C GLN A 355 57.00 -116.01 99.73
N GLN A 356 56.16 -116.36 98.75
CA GLN A 356 55.76 -117.75 98.50
C GLN A 356 56.94 -118.62 98.06
N VAL A 357 57.85 -118.09 97.22
CA VAL A 357 59.06 -118.81 96.81
C VAL A 357 59.99 -119.03 97.99
N GLU A 358 60.21 -118.02 98.83
CA GLU A 358 61.00 -118.16 100.07
C GLU A 358 60.38 -119.17 101.05
N SER A 359 59.05 -119.11 101.24
CA SER A 359 58.32 -120.08 102.06
C SER A 359 58.47 -121.51 101.51
N ASN A 360 58.37 -121.69 100.19
CA ASN A 360 58.62 -122.98 99.54
C ASN A 360 60.07 -123.44 99.66
N GLN A 361 61.05 -122.54 99.55
CA GLN A 361 62.47 -122.87 99.78
C GLN A 361 62.72 -123.30 101.23
N PHE A 362 62.09 -122.62 102.20
CA PHE A 362 62.16 -123.01 103.60
C PHE A 362 61.56 -124.40 103.85
N LEU A 363 60.37 -124.67 103.29
CA LEU A 363 59.77 -126.01 103.31
C LEU A 363 60.66 -127.06 102.64
N GLN A 364 61.32 -126.71 101.53
CA GLN A 364 62.23 -127.61 100.83
C GLN A 364 63.49 -127.90 101.65
N GLN A 365 64.09 -126.91 102.32
CA GLN A 365 65.17 -127.11 103.29
C GLN A 365 64.72 -127.99 104.45
N GLN A 366 63.54 -127.75 105.03
CA GLN A 366 62.98 -128.57 106.10
C GLN A 366 62.80 -130.03 105.65
N THR A 367 62.36 -130.23 104.40
CA THR A 367 62.20 -131.57 103.81
C THR A 367 63.56 -132.25 103.60
N GLN A 368 64.58 -131.51 103.16
CA GLN A 368 65.95 -132.02 103.05
C GLN A 368 66.57 -132.35 104.40
N GLU A 369 66.37 -131.53 105.44
CA GLU A 369 66.81 -131.82 106.81
C GLU A 369 66.14 -133.06 107.37
N GLN A 370 64.84 -133.24 107.13
CA GLN A 370 64.14 -134.49 107.48
C GLN A 370 64.70 -135.68 106.69
N GLY A 371 64.99 -135.50 105.40
CA GLY A 371 65.65 -136.51 104.57
C GLY A 371 67.04 -136.90 105.09
N HIS A 372 67.85 -135.94 105.50
CA HIS A 372 69.15 -136.19 106.12
C HIS A 372 69.01 -136.90 107.48
N ARG A 373 68.01 -136.54 108.28
CA ARG A 373 67.71 -137.22 109.55
C ARG A 373 67.33 -138.69 109.35
N ILE A 374 66.56 -138.99 108.30
CA ILE A 374 66.19 -140.36 107.93
C ILE A 374 67.44 -141.13 107.47
N ALA A 375 68.26 -140.54 106.59
CA ALA A 375 69.49 -141.17 106.12
C ALA A 375 70.52 -141.41 107.25
N GLU A 376 70.59 -140.53 108.25
CA GLU A 376 71.45 -140.68 109.43
C GLU A 376 70.95 -141.79 110.37
N LEU A 377 69.63 -141.93 110.55
CA LEU A 377 69.04 -143.07 111.27
C LEU A 377 69.25 -144.40 110.53
N GLU A 378 69.18 -144.39 109.19
CA GLU A 378 69.46 -145.56 108.35
C GLU A 378 70.96 -145.94 108.38
N HIS A 379 71.87 -144.97 108.45
CA HIS A 379 73.32 -145.23 108.58
C HIS A 379 73.68 -145.75 109.98
N GLN A 380 73.03 -145.26 111.04
CA GLN A 380 73.22 -145.79 112.40
C GLN A 380 72.68 -147.22 112.55
N LEU A 381 71.70 -147.62 111.74
CA LEU A 381 71.19 -148.99 111.67
C LEU A 381 72.10 -149.95 110.89
N SER A 382 72.95 -149.45 109.99
CA SER A 382 73.79 -150.28 109.10
C SER A 382 75.20 -150.60 109.64
N GLU A 383 75.69 -149.89 110.67
CA GLU A 383 77.06 -150.07 111.20
C GLU A 383 77.19 -151.06 112.37
N GLN A 384 76.11 -151.74 112.79
CA GLN A 384 76.21 -152.78 113.84
C GLN A 384 75.76 -154.17 113.36
N GLN A 385 76.55 -154.77 112.46
CA GLN A 385 76.58 -156.23 112.29
C GLN A 385 78.01 -156.81 112.28
N SER A 386 78.37 -157.44 113.41
CA SER A 386 79.23 -158.67 113.60
C SER A 386 80.51 -158.49 114.46
N PRO A 387 80.96 -159.50 115.27
CA PRO A 387 80.45 -160.87 115.47
C PRO A 387 80.12 -161.22 116.94
N ALA A 388 78.87 -161.63 117.25
CA ALA A 388 78.54 -162.28 118.54
C ALA A 388 77.20 -163.06 118.47
N ASN A 389 77.31 -164.39 118.61
CA ASN A 389 76.39 -165.34 119.25
C ASN A 389 74.84 -165.26 119.09
N GLN A 390 74.29 -166.37 118.56
CA GLN A 390 73.01 -167.08 118.87
C GLN A 390 71.73 -166.76 118.03
N PRO A 391 70.97 -167.79 117.55
CA PRO A 391 69.67 -167.70 116.85
C PRO A 391 68.50 -167.78 117.89
N PRO A 392 67.17 -167.65 117.58
CA PRO A 392 66.38 -168.61 116.74
C PRO A 392 65.29 -167.92 115.86
N GLU A 393 64.76 -168.51 114.78
CA GLU A 393 63.65 -169.50 114.74
C GLU A 393 62.47 -169.27 115.72
N SER A 394 62.44 -168.17 116.47
CA SER A 394 61.65 -167.98 117.68
C SER A 394 60.32 -167.25 117.50
N TYR A 395 59.94 -166.81 116.30
CA TYR A 395 58.68 -166.09 116.14
C TYR A 395 57.56 -166.99 115.60
N GLU A 396 57.87 -167.90 114.68
CA GLU A 396 56.86 -168.86 114.17
C GLU A 396 56.65 -170.04 115.13
N SER A 397 57.68 -170.51 115.83
CA SER A 397 57.52 -171.50 116.91
C SER A 397 56.75 -170.97 118.12
N LEU A 398 56.76 -169.65 118.37
CA LEU A 398 56.01 -169.04 119.49
C LEU A 398 54.51 -168.96 119.21
N LYS A 399 54.12 -168.85 117.93
CA LYS A 399 52.71 -168.89 117.51
C LYS A 399 52.14 -170.31 117.60
N GLN A 400 52.93 -171.32 117.20
CA GLN A 400 52.55 -172.72 117.38
C GLN A 400 52.56 -173.14 118.87
N HIS A 401 53.53 -172.68 119.67
CA HIS A 401 53.58 -173.05 121.09
C HIS A 401 52.44 -172.43 121.90
N ASN A 402 51.96 -171.22 121.56
CA ASN A 402 50.77 -170.65 122.21
C ASN A 402 49.51 -171.48 121.91
N GLN A 403 49.36 -171.95 120.67
CA GLN A 403 48.22 -172.80 120.29
C GLN A 403 48.26 -174.15 121.04
N GLU A 404 49.44 -174.75 121.18
CA GLU A 404 49.63 -176.00 121.92
C GLU A 404 49.47 -175.83 123.44
N GLN A 405 49.83 -174.65 123.98
CA GLN A 405 49.59 -174.31 125.38
C GLN A 405 48.10 -174.11 125.69
N GLU A 406 47.30 -173.54 124.79
CA GLU A 406 45.84 -173.44 124.97
C GLU A 406 45.16 -174.81 125.07
N ASP A 407 45.54 -175.76 124.22
CA ASP A 407 45.03 -177.13 124.27
C ASP A 407 45.46 -177.86 125.56
N ARG A 408 46.65 -177.55 126.08
CA ARG A 408 47.16 -178.08 127.35
C ARG A 408 46.47 -177.47 128.56
N ILE A 409 46.11 -176.19 128.50
CA ILE A 409 45.30 -175.50 129.52
C ILE A 409 43.87 -176.07 129.54
N ALA A 410 43.27 -176.35 128.37
CA ALA A 410 41.97 -177.00 128.27
C ALA A 410 41.98 -178.41 128.87
N THR A 411 43.09 -179.15 128.71
CA THR A 411 43.25 -180.50 129.27
C THR A 411 43.48 -180.47 130.80
N LEU A 412 44.27 -179.53 131.30
CA LEU A 412 44.54 -179.36 132.74
C LEU A 412 43.31 -178.87 133.51
N GLN A 413 42.47 -178.01 132.92
CA GLN A 413 41.20 -177.61 133.54
C GLN A 413 40.24 -178.80 133.67
N LYS A 414 40.24 -179.71 132.69
CA LYS A 414 39.49 -180.99 132.75
C LYS A 414 39.97 -181.90 133.87
N GLN A 415 41.29 -181.97 134.11
CA GLN A 415 41.87 -182.72 135.23
C GLN A 415 41.61 -182.06 136.59
N ILE A 416 41.52 -180.73 136.67
CA ILE A 416 41.14 -180.01 137.88
C ILE A 416 39.66 -180.27 138.22
N THR A 417 38.77 -180.40 137.22
CA THR A 417 37.38 -180.84 137.46
C THR A 417 37.30 -182.28 137.98
N GLU A 418 38.25 -183.16 137.65
CA GLU A 418 38.33 -184.50 138.24
C GLU A 418 38.98 -184.49 139.64
N LEU A 419 40.06 -183.75 139.88
CA LEU A 419 40.71 -183.68 141.19
C LEU A 419 39.88 -182.98 142.28
N LYS A 420 39.05 -181.98 141.92
CA LYS A 420 38.09 -181.39 142.88
C LYS A 420 36.96 -182.35 143.25
N ARG A 421 36.60 -183.29 142.36
CA ARG A 421 35.67 -184.39 142.65
C ARG A 421 36.27 -185.38 143.67
N TRP A 422 37.60 -185.54 143.72
CA TRP A 422 38.31 -186.36 144.71
C TRP A 422 38.63 -185.64 146.03
N ALA A 423 38.84 -184.32 146.04
CA ALA A 423 39.23 -183.58 147.25
C ALA A 423 38.08 -183.34 148.26
N THR A 424 36.82 -183.21 147.83
CA THR A 424 35.69 -183.02 148.77
C THR A 424 35.10 -184.32 149.31
N LEU A 425 35.27 -185.45 148.58
CA LEU A 425 35.13 -186.79 149.15
C LEU A 425 36.13 -187.02 150.32
N GLY A 426 37.27 -186.32 150.35
CA GLY A 426 38.29 -186.42 151.41
C GLY A 426 38.19 -185.41 152.57
N LYS A 427 37.69 -184.18 152.34
CA LYS A 427 37.70 -183.12 153.38
C LYS A 427 36.63 -183.28 154.46
N ALA A 428 35.49 -183.91 154.13
CA ALA A 428 34.46 -184.23 155.13
C ALA A 428 34.95 -185.28 156.15
N GLU A 429 35.89 -186.15 155.75
CA GLU A 429 36.50 -187.16 156.63
C GLU A 429 37.60 -186.61 157.56
N LEU A 430 38.18 -185.43 157.28
CA LEU A 430 39.33 -184.90 158.05
C LEU A 430 38.93 -183.98 159.22
N ASN A 431 37.79 -183.28 159.17
CA ASN A 431 37.31 -182.50 160.32
C ASN A 431 36.69 -183.37 161.44
N LYS A 432 36.37 -184.64 161.15
CA LYS A 432 36.17 -185.70 162.17
C LYS A 432 37.43 -185.95 163.02
N ARG A 433 38.63 -185.61 162.54
CA ARG A 433 39.91 -186.03 163.14
C ARG A 433 40.80 -184.91 163.70
N ARG A 434 40.31 -183.66 163.75
CA ARG A 434 40.79 -182.58 164.65
C ARG A 434 39.61 -182.11 165.52
N SER A 435 38.93 -182.99 166.25
CA SER A 435 39.50 -183.67 167.41
C SER A 435 40.32 -182.69 168.25
N ARG A 436 39.82 -182.36 169.44
CA ARG A 436 40.16 -183.15 170.63
C ARG A 436 41.70 -183.13 170.79
N ARG A 437 42.19 -182.25 171.68
CA ARG A 437 43.58 -181.89 172.06
C ARG A 437 44.16 -180.75 171.21
N LEU A 438 44.55 -179.60 171.77
CA LEU A 438 45.02 -179.21 173.11
C LEU A 438 44.38 -177.82 173.42
N PHE A 439 43.81 -177.49 174.58
CA PHE A 439 44.37 -177.42 175.95
C PHE A 439 45.67 -176.63 176.07
#